data_AF-A0A946Y2V6-F1
#
_entry.id   AF-A0A946Y2V6-F1
#
_cell.length_a   1.000
_cell.length_b   1.000
_cell.length_c   1.000
_cell.angle_alpha   90.00
_cell.angle_beta   90.00
_cell.angle_gamma   90.00
#
_symmetry.space_group_name_H-M   'P 1'
#
loop_
_entity.id
_entity.type
_entity.pdbx_description
1 polymer ?
#
loop_
_entity_poly.entity_id
_entity_poly.type
_entity_poly.pdbx_seq_one_letter_code
_entity_poly.pdbx_strand_id
1 'polypeptide(L)'
;MSLRESIRSSSWMKYGLGVALVLFVSGVLADSPAPERRYMVTSPNEKYQFTMHPTDSSGSSTTGPYGVAVETPPDSEPVNGTEVLWRVDGWYSFGTFISDDGRGLVRLGPWASKPLNEELAIAFYRDGEEVRRYFVAELIDDPDAVQRSVSHYT
;
A
#
# COMPACT_ATOMS: atom_id res chain seq x y z
N MET A 1 -14.32 53.27 65.53
CA MET A 1 -13.46 52.07 65.57
C MET A 1 -14.15 51.04 64.68
N SER A 2 -13.73 50.98 63.40
CA SER A 2 -14.50 50.39 62.30
C SER A 2 -14.07 48.95 62.00
N LEU A 3 -15.06 48.17 61.58
CA LEU A 3 -15.10 46.75 61.25
C LEU A 3 -14.37 46.36 59.95
N ARG A 4 -14.09 45.05 59.84
CA ARG A 4 -13.79 44.22 58.63
C ARG A 4 -12.34 44.33 58.10
N GLU A 5 -11.68 43.29 57.60
CA GLU A 5 -12.16 42.08 56.93
C GLU A 5 -11.08 40.98 56.90
N SER A 6 -11.54 39.73 56.85
CA SER A 6 -10.76 38.50 56.73
C SER A 6 -10.34 38.26 55.29
N ILE A 7 -9.08 37.88 55.04
CA ILE A 7 -8.63 37.33 53.75
C ILE A 7 -8.03 35.94 53.98
N ARG A 8 -8.85 34.92 53.68
CA ARG A 8 -8.43 33.55 53.44
C ARG A 8 -7.66 33.50 52.11
N SER A 9 -6.36 33.24 52.17
CA SER A 9 -5.53 32.94 51.00
C SER A 9 -5.84 31.52 50.49
N SER A 10 -6.44 31.42 49.30
CA SER A 10 -6.86 30.18 48.64
C SER A 10 -5.70 29.43 47.99
N SER A 11 -5.42 28.22 48.48
CA SER A 11 -4.52 27.23 47.87
C SER A 11 -5.19 26.52 46.68
N TRP A 12 -5.30 27.19 45.53
CA TRP A 12 -5.87 26.61 44.31
C TRP A 12 -5.09 27.08 43.07
N MET A 13 -3.77 26.96 43.05
CA MET A 13 -2.99 27.32 41.87
C MET A 13 -1.70 26.51 41.74
N LYS A 14 -1.81 25.17 41.77
CA LYS A 14 -0.65 24.28 41.51
C LYS A 14 -0.92 23.12 40.54
N TYR A 15 -2.14 22.96 40.03
CA TYR A 15 -2.50 21.83 39.18
C TYR A 15 -2.90 22.19 37.73
N GLY A 16 -2.76 23.46 37.33
CA GLY A 16 -3.18 23.92 35.99
C GLY A 16 -2.15 23.76 34.87
N LEU A 17 -0.88 23.44 35.18
CA LEU A 17 0.21 23.48 34.19
C LEU A 17 0.67 22.10 33.68
N GLY A 18 0.17 21.00 34.24
CA GLY A 18 0.63 19.65 33.90
C GLY A 18 -0.10 19.00 32.71
N VAL A 19 -1.30 19.45 32.37
CA VAL A 19 -2.16 18.77 31.38
C VAL A 19 -1.90 19.24 29.94
N ALA A 20 -1.37 20.45 29.75
CA ALA A 20 -1.16 21.00 28.40
C ALA A 20 0.06 20.42 27.65
N LEU A 21 1.03 19.81 28.35
CA LEU A 21 2.25 19.29 27.71
C LEU A 21 2.10 17.87 27.15
N VAL A 22 1.10 17.10 27.60
CA VAL A 22 0.92 15.69 27.20
C VAL A 22 0.28 15.56 25.80
N LEU A 23 -0.36 16.61 25.28
CA LEU A 23 -1.06 16.57 23.99
C LEU A 23 -0.18 16.92 22.77
N PHE A 24 1.11 17.24 22.94
CA PHE A 24 1.97 17.66 21.83
C PHE A 24 2.88 16.57 21.25
N VAL A 25 2.94 15.37 21.84
CA VAL A 25 3.89 14.31 21.42
C VAL A 25 3.23 13.22 20.56
N SER A 26 1.91 13.25 20.37
CA SER A 26 1.18 12.19 19.66
C SER A 26 1.21 12.29 18.12
N GLY A 27 1.86 13.32 17.55
CA GLY A 27 1.68 13.70 16.14
C GLY A 27 2.64 13.07 15.11
N VAL A 28 3.58 12.19 15.48
CA VAL A 28 4.71 11.83 14.60
C VAL A 28 4.66 10.39 14.06
N LEU A 29 3.65 9.57 14.40
CA LEU A 29 3.58 8.16 13.98
C LEU A 29 2.55 7.87 12.86
N ALA A 30 2.07 8.89 12.14
CA ALA A 30 0.98 8.71 11.18
C ALA A 30 1.39 8.42 9.73
N ASP A 31 2.63 8.73 9.31
CA ASP A 31 2.98 8.77 7.87
C ASP A 31 4.07 7.76 7.49
N SER A 32 3.76 6.46 7.54
CA SER A 32 4.64 5.44 6.95
C SER A 32 3.87 4.64 5.89
N PRO A 33 4.47 4.40 4.71
CA PRO A 33 3.86 3.55 3.68
C PRO A 33 3.48 2.17 4.23
N ALA A 34 2.38 1.61 3.73
CA ALA A 34 1.98 0.25 4.09
C ALA A 34 3.10 -0.74 3.69
N PRO A 35 3.51 -1.66 4.59
CA PRO A 35 4.52 -2.64 4.24
C PRO A 35 3.98 -3.61 3.18
N GLU A 36 4.85 -4.06 2.26
CA GLU A 36 4.51 -5.10 1.31
C GLU A 36 4.11 -6.39 2.04
N ARG A 37 3.01 -7.01 1.61
CA ARG A 37 2.49 -8.26 2.19
C ARG A 37 2.11 -9.25 1.11
N ARG A 38 2.19 -10.53 1.42
CA ARG A 38 1.63 -11.56 0.53
C ARG A 38 0.12 -11.37 0.43
N TYR A 39 -0.41 -11.49 -0.78
CA TYR A 39 -1.84 -11.60 -1.02
C TYR A 39 -2.11 -12.49 -2.23
N MET A 40 -3.38 -12.87 -2.37
CA MET A 40 -3.87 -13.72 -3.45
C MET A 40 -5.10 -13.08 -4.07
N VAL A 41 -5.24 -13.21 -5.39
CA VAL A 41 -6.44 -12.85 -6.14
C VAL A 41 -6.92 -14.03 -6.95
N THR A 42 -8.24 -14.21 -7.02
CA THR A 42 -8.89 -15.31 -7.73
C THR A 42 -9.56 -14.77 -9.00
N SER A 43 -9.52 -15.55 -10.08
CA SER A 43 -10.23 -15.21 -11.32
C SER A 43 -11.74 -15.17 -11.10
N PRO A 44 -12.49 -14.38 -11.88
CA PRO A 44 -13.96 -14.32 -11.77
C PRO A 44 -14.66 -15.68 -11.89
N ASN A 45 -14.11 -16.61 -12.67
CA ASN A 45 -14.62 -17.97 -12.81
C ASN A 45 -14.12 -18.97 -11.74
N GLU A 46 -13.37 -18.50 -10.74
CA GLU A 46 -12.88 -19.28 -9.59
C GLU A 46 -11.91 -20.42 -9.91
N LYS A 47 -11.34 -20.48 -11.12
CA LYS A 47 -10.44 -21.56 -11.54
C LYS A 47 -8.95 -21.25 -11.38
N TYR A 48 -8.61 -19.96 -11.33
CA TYR A 48 -7.23 -19.52 -11.35
C TYR A 48 -6.95 -18.60 -10.17
N GLN A 49 -5.75 -18.74 -9.63
CA GLN A 49 -5.28 -17.89 -8.55
C GLN A 49 -3.95 -17.27 -8.95
N PHE A 50 -3.77 -16.01 -8.58
CA PHE A 50 -2.49 -15.32 -8.64
C PHE A 50 -2.06 -14.90 -7.25
N THR A 51 -0.88 -15.32 -6.83
CA THR A 51 -0.31 -15.00 -5.51
C THR A 51 0.89 -14.09 -5.69
N MET A 52 0.86 -12.94 -5.02
CA MET A 52 1.96 -11.98 -5.00
C MET A 52 2.81 -12.18 -3.75
N HIS A 53 4.12 -12.34 -3.94
CA HIS A 53 5.11 -12.53 -2.89
C HIS A 53 5.97 -11.27 -2.76
N PRO A 54 5.99 -10.61 -1.59
CA PRO A 54 6.88 -9.49 -1.35
C PRO A 54 8.33 -9.97 -1.24
N THR A 55 9.27 -9.03 -1.19
CA THR A 55 10.67 -9.38 -0.87
C THR A 55 10.73 -9.98 0.54
N ASP A 56 11.36 -11.13 0.73
CA ASP A 56 11.47 -11.70 2.07
C ASP A 56 12.31 -10.77 2.96
N SER A 57 11.72 -10.32 4.06
CA SER A 57 12.40 -9.49 5.06
C SER A 57 13.42 -10.27 5.90
N SER A 58 13.58 -11.58 5.65
CA SER A 58 14.49 -12.47 6.38
C SER A 58 15.97 -12.30 6.01
N GLY A 59 16.28 -11.44 5.04
CA GLY A 59 17.65 -11.13 4.62
C GLY A 59 18.38 -12.27 3.90
N SER A 60 17.68 -13.37 3.61
CA SER A 60 18.26 -14.60 3.06
C SER A 60 17.90 -14.86 1.59
N SER A 61 17.01 -14.07 0.97
CA SER A 61 16.61 -14.28 -0.42
C SER A 61 17.21 -13.21 -1.34
N THR A 62 17.98 -13.65 -2.32
CA THR A 62 18.47 -12.82 -3.45
C THR A 62 17.36 -12.52 -4.46
N THR A 63 16.13 -12.94 -4.18
CA THR A 63 15.00 -12.90 -5.11
C THR A 63 14.13 -11.72 -4.72
N GLY A 64 14.02 -10.74 -5.61
CA GLY A 64 13.07 -9.63 -5.46
C GLY A 64 11.62 -10.11 -5.42
N PRO A 65 10.66 -9.18 -5.35
CA PRO A 65 9.24 -9.55 -5.34
C PRO A 65 8.86 -10.28 -6.63
N TYR A 66 7.96 -11.25 -6.51
CA TYR A 66 7.52 -12.09 -7.62
C TYR A 66 6.06 -12.51 -7.44
N GLY A 67 5.41 -12.92 -8.52
CA GLY A 67 4.05 -13.41 -8.49
C GLY A 67 3.89 -14.69 -9.29
N VAL A 68 2.97 -15.56 -8.87
CA VAL A 68 2.77 -16.90 -9.46
C VAL A 68 1.31 -17.10 -9.78
N ALA A 69 1.02 -17.59 -10.98
CA ALA A 69 -0.31 -18.03 -11.37
C ALA A 69 -0.41 -19.55 -11.40
N VAL A 70 -1.52 -20.08 -10.89
CA VAL A 70 -1.82 -21.51 -10.81
C VAL A 70 -3.29 -21.77 -11.17
N GLU A 71 -3.57 -22.98 -11.65
CA GLU A 71 -4.93 -23.50 -11.75
C GLU A 71 -5.26 -24.29 -10.47
N THR A 72 -6.14 -23.72 -9.64
CA THR A 72 -6.51 -24.30 -8.35
C THR A 72 -7.97 -23.92 -8.04
N PRO A 73 -8.76 -24.83 -7.44
CA PRO A 73 -10.09 -24.49 -6.91
C PRO A 73 -10.05 -23.27 -5.98
N PRO A 74 -11.18 -22.54 -5.82
CA PRO A 74 -11.23 -21.38 -4.93
C PRO A 74 -10.87 -21.79 -3.48
N ASP A 75 -10.26 -20.85 -2.75
CA ASP A 75 -9.91 -20.97 -1.32
C ASP A 75 -8.94 -22.10 -0.93
N SER A 76 -8.35 -22.78 -1.91
CA SER A 76 -7.28 -23.74 -1.66
C SER A 76 -5.94 -23.03 -1.75
N GLU A 77 -5.11 -23.14 -0.71
CA GLU A 77 -3.71 -22.72 -0.80
C GLU A 77 -3.00 -23.60 -1.84
N PRO A 78 -2.16 -23.02 -2.72
CA PRO A 78 -1.31 -23.80 -3.60
C PRO A 78 -0.49 -24.79 -2.78
N VAL A 79 -0.70 -26.08 -3.02
CA VAL A 79 0.00 -27.14 -2.29
C VAL A 79 1.39 -27.28 -2.91
N ASN A 80 2.35 -27.78 -2.13
CA ASN A 80 3.67 -28.08 -2.67
C ASN A 80 3.55 -29.09 -3.83
N GLY A 81 3.89 -28.68 -5.05
CA GLY A 81 3.70 -29.46 -6.27
C GLY A 81 2.54 -29.01 -7.18
N THR A 82 1.77 -27.97 -6.81
CA THR A 82 0.83 -27.33 -7.76
C THR A 82 1.60 -26.83 -8.99
N GLU A 83 1.08 -27.14 -10.18
CA GLU A 83 1.69 -26.72 -11.43
C GLU A 83 1.58 -25.20 -11.61
N VAL A 84 2.73 -24.56 -11.84
CA VAL A 84 2.80 -23.13 -12.13
C VAL A 84 2.52 -22.91 -13.61
N LEU A 85 1.51 -22.10 -13.90
CA LEU A 85 1.17 -21.71 -15.27
C LEU A 85 2.20 -20.71 -15.82
N TRP A 86 2.49 -19.68 -15.03
CA TRP A 86 3.49 -18.65 -15.33
C TRP A 86 3.86 -17.86 -14.07
N ARG A 87 4.92 -17.07 -14.19
CA ARG A 87 5.50 -16.26 -13.12
C ARG A 87 5.86 -14.86 -13.62
N VAL A 88 5.76 -13.88 -12.74
CA VAL A 88 6.29 -12.52 -12.92
C VAL A 88 7.35 -12.24 -11.87
N ASP A 89 8.37 -11.46 -12.22
CA ASP A 89 9.51 -11.17 -11.35
C ASP A 89 9.90 -9.69 -11.38
N GLY A 90 10.52 -9.23 -10.30
CA GLY A 90 11.17 -7.91 -10.23
C GLY A 90 10.22 -6.76 -9.90
N TRP A 91 8.98 -7.04 -9.51
CA TRP A 91 8.04 -6.01 -9.08
C TRP A 91 7.01 -6.50 -8.07
N TYR A 92 6.58 -5.57 -7.22
CA TYR A 92 5.43 -5.72 -6.32
C TYR A 92 4.31 -4.76 -6.75
N SER A 93 3.06 -5.13 -6.47
CA SER A 93 1.89 -4.27 -6.59
C SER A 93 0.92 -4.63 -5.50
N PHE A 94 0.26 -3.64 -4.89
CA PHE A 94 -0.79 -3.86 -3.90
C PHE A 94 -2.12 -4.32 -4.50
N GLY A 95 -2.27 -4.29 -5.82
CA GLY A 95 -3.52 -4.67 -6.49
C GLY A 95 -3.30 -5.25 -7.89
N THR A 96 -3.82 -6.45 -8.10
CA THR A 96 -3.78 -7.16 -9.38
C THR A 96 -5.12 -7.81 -9.69
N PHE A 97 -5.36 -8.13 -10.97
CA PHE A 97 -6.54 -8.89 -11.43
C PHE A 97 -6.10 -9.96 -12.42
N ILE A 98 -6.55 -11.19 -12.26
CA ILE A 98 -6.28 -12.30 -13.19
C ILE A 98 -7.49 -12.57 -14.08
N SER A 99 -7.27 -12.89 -15.35
CA SER A 99 -8.33 -13.21 -16.31
C SER A 99 -8.93 -14.59 -16.09
N ASP A 100 -10.13 -14.81 -16.65
CA ASP A 100 -10.83 -16.10 -16.60
C ASP A 100 -10.13 -17.25 -17.34
N ASP A 101 -9.19 -16.97 -18.24
CA ASP A 101 -8.38 -18.01 -18.87
C ASP A 101 -7.08 -18.29 -18.11
N GLY A 102 -6.84 -17.62 -16.98
CA GLY A 102 -5.65 -17.76 -16.15
C GLY A 102 -4.37 -17.25 -16.80
N ARG A 103 -4.43 -16.70 -18.02
CA ARG A 103 -3.24 -16.30 -18.80
C ARG A 103 -2.97 -14.81 -18.79
N GLY A 104 -3.97 -14.00 -18.47
CA GLY A 104 -3.87 -12.54 -18.41
C GLY A 104 -3.77 -12.04 -16.97
N LEU A 105 -2.98 -10.99 -16.78
CA LEU A 105 -2.89 -10.27 -15.51
C LEU A 105 -2.93 -8.76 -15.75
N VAL A 106 -3.70 -8.07 -14.93
CA VAL A 106 -3.67 -6.61 -14.80
C VAL A 106 -2.91 -6.28 -13.53
N ARG A 107 -1.92 -5.41 -13.64
CA ARG A 107 -1.16 -4.84 -12.52
C ARG A 107 -1.53 -3.38 -12.36
N LEU A 108 -1.96 -3.00 -11.17
CA LEU A 108 -2.10 -1.58 -10.82
C LEU A 108 -0.75 -0.99 -10.40
N GLY A 109 -0.60 0.30 -10.70
CA GLY A 109 0.50 1.13 -10.22
C GLY A 109 0.69 1.10 -8.71
N PRO A 110 1.89 1.43 -8.20
CA PRO A 110 2.14 1.53 -6.77
C PRO A 110 1.58 2.82 -6.15
N TRP A 111 1.18 3.83 -6.95
CA TRP A 111 0.47 5.08 -6.63
C TRP A 111 0.75 5.71 -5.25
N ALA A 112 1.29 6.92 -5.14
CA ALA A 112 1.85 7.80 -6.15
C ALA A 112 3.15 8.40 -5.58
N SER A 113 4.22 7.63 -5.76
CA SER A 113 5.52 7.82 -5.10
C SER A 113 6.57 8.47 -6.01
N LYS A 114 6.30 8.56 -7.31
CA LYS A 114 7.17 9.11 -8.35
C LYS A 114 6.51 10.28 -9.09
N PRO A 115 7.31 11.02 -9.89
CA PRO A 115 6.76 11.96 -10.86
C PRO A 115 5.74 11.30 -11.81
N LEU A 116 4.72 12.05 -12.24
CA LEU A 116 3.59 11.54 -13.04
C LEU A 116 4.00 10.76 -14.30
N ASN A 117 5.06 11.20 -14.97
CA ASN A 117 5.58 10.60 -16.20
C ASN A 117 6.34 9.28 -15.98
N GLU A 118 6.68 8.96 -14.73
CA GLU A 118 7.40 7.75 -14.33
C GLU A 118 6.54 6.82 -13.46
N GLU A 119 5.40 7.31 -12.98
CA GLU A 119 4.45 6.56 -12.17
C GLU A 119 3.64 5.64 -13.08
N LEU A 120 3.77 4.32 -12.88
CA LEU A 120 2.94 3.34 -13.57
C LEU A 120 1.50 3.55 -13.14
N ALA A 121 0.56 3.60 -14.08
CA ALA A 121 -0.87 3.56 -13.75
C ALA A 121 -1.40 2.13 -13.79
N ILE A 122 -1.16 1.45 -14.91
CA ILE A 122 -1.66 0.10 -15.19
C ILE A 122 -0.74 -0.61 -16.18
N ALA A 123 -0.52 -1.90 -15.98
CA ALA A 123 0.15 -2.78 -16.93
C ALA A 123 -0.64 -4.06 -17.16
N PHE A 124 -0.52 -4.60 -18.37
CA PHE A 124 -1.18 -5.80 -18.84
C PHE A 124 -0.12 -6.84 -19.18
N TYR A 125 -0.32 -8.04 -18.67
CA TYR A 125 0.57 -9.18 -18.89
C TYR A 125 -0.19 -10.33 -19.54
N ARG A 126 0.55 -11.15 -20.29
CA ARG A 126 0.10 -12.43 -20.86
C ARG A 126 1.18 -13.46 -20.61
N ASP A 127 0.82 -14.57 -19.97
CA ASP A 127 1.74 -15.68 -19.66
C ASP A 127 3.00 -15.23 -18.91
N GLY A 128 2.85 -14.25 -18.01
CA GLY A 128 3.96 -13.66 -17.25
C GLY A 128 4.75 -12.55 -17.97
N GLU A 129 4.47 -12.28 -19.24
CA GLU A 129 5.17 -11.26 -20.03
C GLU A 129 4.37 -9.96 -20.13
N GLU A 130 5.02 -8.80 -19.99
CA GLU A 130 4.37 -7.49 -20.16
C GLU A 130 4.02 -7.27 -21.64
N VAL A 131 2.72 -7.13 -21.93
CA VAL A 131 2.21 -6.86 -23.28
C VAL A 131 2.07 -5.37 -23.52
N ARG A 132 1.64 -4.62 -22.50
CA ARG A 132 1.47 -3.17 -22.57
C ARG A 132 1.46 -2.55 -21.18
N ARG A 133 1.91 -1.31 -21.08
CA ARG A 133 1.77 -0.48 -19.88
C ARG A 133 1.35 0.93 -20.24
N TYR A 134 0.76 1.61 -19.25
CA TYR A 134 0.37 3.01 -19.31
C TYR A 134 0.82 3.70 -18.03
N PHE A 135 1.48 4.85 -18.17
CA PHE A 135 1.86 5.73 -17.07
C PHE A 135 0.73 6.69 -16.74
N VAL A 136 0.75 7.27 -15.54
CA VAL A 136 -0.30 8.20 -15.07
C VAL A 136 -0.49 9.36 -16.05
N ALA A 137 0.60 9.98 -16.50
CA ALA A 137 0.57 11.09 -17.44
C ALA A 137 -0.11 10.75 -18.79
N GLU A 138 -0.16 9.49 -19.19
CA GLU A 138 -0.77 9.07 -20.46
C GLU A 138 -2.30 8.89 -20.35
N LEU A 139 -2.84 8.86 -19.14
CA LEU A 139 -4.26 8.65 -18.87
C LEU A 139 -5.01 9.93 -18.43
N ILE A 140 -4.29 11.05 -18.30
CA ILE A 140 -4.83 12.33 -17.84
C ILE A 140 -4.78 13.32 -19.01
N ASP A 141 -5.92 13.97 -19.29
CA ASP A 141 -6.04 14.94 -20.38
C ASP A 141 -5.13 16.17 -20.19
N ASP A 142 -5.00 16.66 -18.96
CA ASP A 142 -4.13 17.77 -18.57
C ASP A 142 -3.23 17.37 -17.39
N PRO A 143 -2.01 16.85 -17.64
CA PRO A 143 -1.09 16.45 -16.59
C PRO A 143 -0.63 17.61 -15.70
N ASP A 144 -0.61 18.84 -16.21
CA ASP A 144 -0.17 20.03 -15.47
C ASP A 144 -1.23 20.47 -14.43
N ALA A 145 -2.48 20.05 -14.60
CA ALA A 145 -3.54 20.25 -13.61
C ALA A 145 -3.39 19.35 -12.36
N VAL A 146 -2.50 18.36 -12.39
CA VAL A 146 -2.29 17.46 -11.26
C VAL A 146 -1.38 18.12 -10.23
N GLN A 147 -1.98 18.62 -9.16
CA GLN A 147 -1.25 19.29 -8.08
C GLN A 147 -0.39 18.30 -7.31
N ARG A 148 0.91 18.64 -7.16
CA ARG A 148 1.79 17.97 -6.20
C ARG A 148 1.23 18.20 -4.80
N SER A 149 1.14 17.14 -4.01
CA SER A 149 0.77 17.23 -2.60
C SER A 149 1.92 16.74 -1.73
N VAL A 150 1.90 17.09 -0.45
CA VAL A 150 2.91 16.63 0.52
C VAL A 150 2.96 15.10 0.68
N SER A 151 1.93 14.38 0.21
CA SER A 151 1.82 12.92 0.28
C SER A 151 1.85 12.22 -1.07
N HIS A 152 1.84 12.93 -2.21
CA HIS A 152 1.79 12.34 -3.55
C HIS A 152 2.53 13.18 -4.60
N TYR A 153 3.20 12.50 -5.54
CA TYR A 153 3.86 13.10 -6.71
C TYR A 153 5.00 14.08 -6.39
N THR A 154 5.95 13.63 -5.57
CA THR A 154 7.20 14.36 -5.24
C THR A 154 8.22 14.34 -6.37
#